data_AF-A0A351X4A5-F1
#
_entry.id   AF-A0A351X4A5-F1
#
_cell.length_a   1.000
_cell.length_b   1.000
_cell.length_c   1.000
_cell.angle_alpha   90.00
_cell.angle_beta   90.00
_cell.angle_gamma   90.00
#
_symmetry.space_group_name_H-M   'P 1'
#
loop_
_entity.id
_entity.type
_entity.pdbx_description
1 polymer ?
#
loop_
_entity_poly.entity_id
_entity_poly.type
_entity_poly.pdbx_seq_one_letter_code
_entity_poly.pdbx_strand_id
1 'polypeptide(L)'
;MPAKTTGRDWKLRITDILTCIEKIQAYTAGMTYGQFKNDAKTVDAVIRNLEVIGEAAGYIPKAIQDRYPDMGWLEMRGMRNIMVH
;
A
#
# COMPACT_ATOMS: atom_id res chain seq x y z
N MET A 1 5.03 12.00 31.72
CA MET A 1 3.96 11.26 31.01
C MET A 1 4.60 10.55 29.83
N PRO A 2 4.57 9.21 29.71
CA PRO A 2 4.99 8.56 28.47
C PRO A 2 3.80 8.52 27.49
N ALA A 3 4.04 8.97 26.26
CA ALA A 3 3.10 8.88 25.15
C ALA A 3 2.75 7.41 24.87
N LYS A 4 1.48 7.16 24.52
CA LYS A 4 0.90 5.84 24.25
C LYS A 4 1.70 5.07 23.19
N THR A 5 2.53 4.10 23.61
CA THR A 5 3.13 3.10 22.72
C THR A 5 2.19 1.88 22.64
N THR A 6 1.05 2.04 21.97
CA THR A 6 0.22 0.90 21.55
C THR A 6 -0.13 1.08 20.09
N GLY A 7 0.90 1.06 19.25
CA GLY A 7 0.80 1.02 17.80
C GLY A 7 1.54 -0.22 17.30
N ARG A 8 0.95 -0.95 16.35
CA ARG A 8 1.57 -2.09 15.67
C ARG A 8 2.98 -1.72 15.19
N ASP A 9 3.96 -2.61 15.38
CA ASP A 9 5.34 -2.40 14.94
C ASP A 9 5.37 -1.96 13.45
N TRP A 10 6.08 -0.87 13.16
CA TRP A 10 6.21 -0.34 11.80
C TRP A 10 6.85 -1.35 10.85
N LYS A 11 7.66 -2.29 11.37
CA LYS A 11 8.18 -3.41 10.57
C LYS A 11 7.08 -4.30 10.03
N LEU A 12 6.03 -4.54 10.83
CA LEU A 12 4.86 -5.30 10.37
C LEU A 12 4.07 -4.54 9.30
N ARG A 13 4.14 -3.21 9.28
CA ARG A 13 3.55 -2.39 8.21
C ARG A 13 4.33 -2.54 6.90
N ILE A 14 5.65 -2.64 6.96
CA ILE A 14 6.46 -2.98 5.79
C ILE A 14 6.06 -4.37 5.27
N THR A 15 5.87 -5.35 6.17
CA THR A 15 5.36 -6.67 5.77
C THR A 15 3.98 -6.61 5.10
N ASP A 16 3.06 -5.78 5.61
CA ASP A 16 1.77 -5.56 4.95
C ASP A 16 1.93 -5.02 3.52
N ILE A 17 2.78 -4.01 3.35
CA ILE A 17 3.05 -3.40 2.05
C ILE A 17 3.57 -4.46 1.06
N LEU A 18 4.57 -5.24 1.46
CA LEU A 18 5.15 -6.29 0.62
C LEU A 18 4.11 -7.35 0.27
N THR A 19 3.32 -7.79 1.24
CA THR A 19 2.25 -8.78 1.03
C THR A 19 1.20 -8.27 0.02
N CYS A 20 0.83 -6.99 0.11
CA CYS A 20 -0.10 -6.38 -0.83
C CYS A 20 0.48 -6.26 -2.24
N ILE A 21 1.77 -5.92 -2.37
CA ILE A 21 2.47 -5.89 -3.66
C ILE A 21 2.47 -7.28 -4.31
N GLU A 22 2.84 -8.31 -3.55
CA GLU A 22 2.85 -9.70 -4.02
C GLU A 22 1.46 -10.16 -4.50
N LYS A 23 0.40 -9.80 -3.76
CA LYS A 23 -0.99 -10.08 -4.16
C LYS A 23 -1.36 -9.39 -5.47
N ILE A 24 -1.05 -8.10 -5.62
CA ILE A 24 -1.34 -7.35 -6.85
C ILE A 24 -0.63 -8.00 -8.04
N GLN A 25 0.65 -8.34 -7.89
CA GLN A 25 1.42 -9.03 -8.92
C GLN A 25 0.80 -10.38 -9.27
N ALA A 26 0.39 -11.17 -8.27
CA ALA A 26 -0.24 -12.47 -8.49
C ALA A 26 -1.60 -12.36 -9.19
N TYR A 27 -2.43 -11.39 -8.83
CA TYR A 27 -3.76 -11.22 -9.45
C TYR A 27 -3.67 -10.78 -10.90
N THR A 28 -2.68 -9.95 -11.21
CA THR A 28 -2.48 -9.38 -12.56
C THR A 28 -1.57 -10.22 -13.45
N ALA A 29 -0.97 -11.29 -12.92
CA ALA A 29 -0.02 -12.12 -13.64
C ALA A 29 -0.66 -12.75 -14.89
N GLY A 30 -0.04 -12.51 -16.05
CA GLY A 30 -0.52 -13.02 -17.33
C GLY A 30 -1.78 -12.34 -17.88
N MET A 31 -2.31 -11.32 -17.19
CA MET A 31 -3.43 -10.53 -17.71
C MET A 31 -2.94 -9.46 -18.67
N THR A 32 -3.63 -9.32 -19.80
CA THR A 32 -3.56 -8.10 -20.60
C THR A 32 -4.34 -6.98 -19.91
N TYR A 33 -4.06 -5.73 -20.27
CA TYR A 33 -4.81 -4.58 -19.77
C TYR A 33 -6.32 -4.70 -20.03
N GLY A 34 -6.71 -5.21 -21.21
CA GLY A 34 -8.13 -5.42 -21.54
C GLY A 34 -8.80 -6.47 -20.66
N GLN A 35 -8.10 -7.55 -20.31
CA GLN A 35 -8.62 -8.55 -19.37
C GLN A 35 -8.75 -7.97 -17.96
N PHE A 36 -7.72 -7.25 -17.49
CA PHE A 36 -7.76 -6.60 -16.18
C PHE A 36 -8.93 -5.62 -16.08
N LYS A 37 -9.07 -4.71 -17.04
CA LYS A 37 -10.13 -3.68 -17.05
C LYS A 37 -11.55 -4.27 -17.03
N ASN A 38 -11.74 -5.46 -17.63
CA ASN A 38 -13.05 -6.09 -17.72
C ASN A 38 -13.33 -7.10 -16.60
N ASP A 39 -12.37 -7.35 -15.70
CA ASP A 39 -12.55 -8.22 -14.54
C ASP A 39 -12.70 -7.39 -13.27
N ALA A 40 -13.94 -6.97 -12.99
CA ALA A 40 -14.28 -6.10 -11.86
C ALA A 40 -13.75 -6.64 -10.52
N LYS A 41 -13.79 -7.97 -10.32
CA LYS A 41 -13.28 -8.60 -9.10
C LYS A 41 -11.78 -8.35 -8.91
N THR A 42 -11.00 -8.48 -9.97
CA THR A 42 -9.55 -8.25 -9.91
C THR A 42 -9.23 -6.78 -9.77
N VAL A 43 -9.99 -5.89 -10.42
CA VAL A 43 -9.88 -4.43 -10.22
C VAL A 43 -10.11 -4.06 -8.76
N ASP A 44 -11.22 -4.52 -8.16
CA ASP A 44 -11.56 -4.26 -6.75
C ASP A 44 -10.48 -4.82 -5.81
N ALA A 45 -9.98 -6.03 -6.09
CA ALA A 45 -8.90 -6.63 -5.31
C ALA A 45 -7.59 -5.82 -5.39
N VAL A 46 -7.22 -5.31 -6.56
CA VAL A 46 -6.04 -4.47 -6.73
C VAL A 46 -6.20 -3.14 -6.00
N ILE A 47 -7.34 -2.46 -6.17
CA ILE A 47 -7.67 -1.20 -5.49
C ILE A 47 -7.55 -1.37 -3.97
N ARG A 48 -8.16 -2.43 -3.42
CA ARG A 48 -8.12 -2.72 -1.99
C ARG A 48 -6.68 -2.89 -1.47
N ASN A 49 -5.81 -3.56 -2.22
CA ASN A 49 -4.41 -3.75 -1.80
C ASN A 49 -3.61 -2.44 -1.89
N LEU A 50 -3.88 -1.58 -2.88
CA LEU A 50 -3.26 -0.26 -2.99
C LEU A 50 -3.68 0.68 -1.83
N GLU A 51 -4.93 0.61 -1.37
CA GLU A 51 -5.38 1.33 -0.18
C GLU A 51 -4.61 0.91 1.08
N VAL A 52 -4.43 -0.40 1.28
CA VAL A 52 -3.70 -0.95 2.43
C VAL A 52 -2.24 -0.50 2.39
N ILE A 53 -1.61 -0.48 1.21
CA ILE A 53 -0.25 0.04 1.04
C ILE A 53 -0.17 1.51 1.49
N GLY A 54 -1.10 2.35 1.03
CA GLY A 54 -1.11 3.77 1.39
C GLY A 54 -1.35 4.02 2.88
N GLU A 55 -2.25 3.26 3.49
CA GLU A 55 -2.48 3.31 4.94
C GLU A 55 -1.23 2.87 5.72
N ALA A 56 -0.64 1.72 5.36
CA ALA A 56 0.55 1.20 6.01
C ALA A 56 1.75 2.16 5.89
N ALA A 57 1.96 2.76 4.71
CA ALA A 57 2.97 3.79 4.47
C ALA A 57 2.75 5.03 5.34
N GLY A 58 1.49 5.42 5.56
CA GLY A 58 1.09 6.51 6.47
C GLY A 58 1.50 6.32 7.92
N TYR A 59 1.60 5.07 8.38
CA TYR A 59 1.98 4.73 9.75
C TYR A 59 3.48 4.48 9.95
N ILE A 60 4.30 4.55 8.91
CA ILE A 60 5.75 4.45 9.04
C ILE A 60 6.29 5.72 9.73
N PRO A 61 7.14 5.60 10.78
CA PRO A 61 7.67 6.77 11.47
C PRO A 61 8.43 7.72 10.55
N LYS A 62 8.27 9.03 10.73
CA LYS A 62 8.94 10.06 9.93
C LYS A 62 10.46 9.90 9.88
N ALA A 63 11.08 9.51 11.01
CA ALA A 63 12.51 9.24 11.07
C ALA A 63 12.97 8.11 10.13
N ILE A 64 12.12 7.11 9.86
CA ILE A 64 12.39 6.06 8.89
C ILE A 64 12.17 6.58 7.46
N GLN A 65 11.09 7.33 7.24
CA GLN A 65 10.83 7.94 5.93
C GLN A 65 11.97 8.86 5.48
N ASP A 66 12.50 9.66 6.41
CA ASP A 66 13.62 10.59 6.16
C ASP A 66 14.95 9.89 5.90
N ARG A 67 15.10 8.67 6.41
CA ARG A 67 16.26 7.82 6.11
C ARG A 67 16.20 7.24 4.70
N TYR A 68 15.01 7.12 4.12
CA TYR A 68 14.77 6.53 2.80
C TYR A 68 13.88 7.44 1.94
N PRO A 69 14.31 8.68 1.63
CA PRO A 69 13.46 9.67 0.97
C PRO A 69 13.03 9.25 -0.45
N ASP A 70 13.84 8.45 -1.13
CA ASP A 70 13.61 8.03 -2.52
C ASP A 70 12.52 6.95 -2.69
N MET A 71 11.98 6.42 -1.59
CA MET A 71 10.96 5.35 -1.61
C MET A 71 9.55 5.81 -2.00
N GLY A 72 9.34 7.11 -2.26
CA GLY A 72 8.04 7.62 -2.70
C GLY A 72 6.93 7.53 -1.63
N TRP A 73 7.24 7.88 -0.38
CA TRP A 73 6.27 7.79 0.74
C TRP A 73 5.04 8.68 0.55
N LEU A 74 5.17 9.79 -0.17
CA LEU A 74 4.06 10.69 -0.43
C LEU A 74 3.10 10.07 -1.45
N GLU A 75 3.66 9.49 -2.51
CA GLU A 75 2.97 8.81 -3.60
C GLU A 75 2.19 7.63 -3.06
N MET A 76 2.83 6.77 -2.25
CA MET A 76 2.16 5.63 -1.63
C MET A 76 0.94 6.06 -0.80
N ARG A 77 1.09 7.12 0.02
CA ARG A 77 -0.03 7.67 0.80
C ARG A 77 -1.11 8.30 -0.09
N GLY A 78 -0.70 8.94 -1.18
CA GLY A 78 -1.57 9.61 -2.14
C GLY A 78 -2.44 8.65 -2.97
N MET A 79 -2.05 7.38 -3.12
CA MET A 79 -2.82 6.38 -3.87
C MET A 79 -4.26 6.22 -3.38
N ARG A 80 -4.50 6.40 -2.07
CA ARG A 80 -5.85 6.39 -1.49
C ARG A 80 -6.73 7.51 -2.07
N ASN A 81 -6.16 8.69 -2.32
CA ASN A 81 -6.92 9.85 -2.77
C ASN A 81 -7.28 9.76 -4.26
N ILE A 82 -6.47 9.08 -5.07
CA ILE A 82 -6.71 8.90 -6.51
C ILE A 82 -7.82 7.87 -6.76
N MET A 83 -8.00 6.88 -5.88
CA MET A 83 -8.99 5.80 -6.08
C MET A 83 -10.39 6.12 -5.49
N VAL A 84 -10.51 7.18 -4.71
CA VAL A 84 -11.79 7.63 -4.10
C VAL A 84 -12.45 8.76 -4.90
N HIS A 85 -11.83 9.23 -5.98
CA HIS A 85 -12.39 10.19 -6.95
C HIS A 85 -12.58 9.51 -8.31
#